data_AF-A0A7S2ABW5-F1
#
_entry.id   AF-A0A7S2ABW5-F1
#
_cell.length_a   1.000
_cell.length_b   1.000
_cell.length_c   1.000
_cell.angle_alpha   90.00
_cell.angle_beta   90.00
_cell.angle_gamma   90.00
#
_symmetry.space_group_name_H-M   'P 1'
#
loop_
_entity.id
_entity.type
_entity.pdbx_description
1 polymer ?
#
loop_
_entity_poly.entity_id
_entity_poly.type
_entity_poly.pdbx_seq_one_letter_code
_entity_poly.pdbx_strand_id
1 'polypeptide(L)'
;WLPLAIISGVAFLVYVGGIAVSVFFAWRGALKTMAATDCADRGWFAFLFEDFRTGCMRWPLLLMAKETTFVLIGVVLPGQGAVQLLLTAAIALIFLVRLASDSPYQDKSNTSMEVWNMGSVVLICFYSAGMGYQSTPGVGNVLELFTDGDNDPIYRARAIGMVTVQVISIFGPSTIIVYQVLCAFKFTIKCVPRRLRPPTQEQTTEWIEHFTTSLGVPDLLTAIIK
;
A
#
# COMPACT_ATOMS: atom_id res chain seq x y z
N TRP A 1 -13.75 7.56 31.19
CA TRP A 1 -13.10 6.47 30.43
C TRP A 1 -14.10 5.57 29.71
N LEU A 2 -15.00 4.86 30.41
CA LEU A 2 -16.04 4.02 29.77
C LEU A 2 -16.98 4.76 28.76
N PRO A 3 -17.51 5.96 29.05
CA PRO A 3 -18.37 6.66 28.08
C PRO A 3 -17.61 7.15 26.84
N LEU A 4 -16.33 7.49 26.99
CA LEU A 4 -15.49 7.91 25.88
C LEU A 4 -15.17 6.74 24.94
N ALA A 5 -14.94 5.54 25.51
CA ALA A 5 -14.72 4.30 24.77
C ALA A 5 -15.97 3.82 24.01
N ILE A 6 -17.16 4.03 24.60
CA ILE A 6 -18.44 3.71 23.93
C ILE A 6 -18.70 4.70 22.79
N ILE A 7 -18.49 6.00 23.00
CA ILE A 7 -18.67 7.02 21.98
C ILE A 7 -17.69 6.81 20.82
N SER A 8 -16.42 6.51 21.10
CA SER A 8 -15.45 6.20 20.05
C SER A 8 -15.75 4.87 19.34
N GLY A 9 -16.25 3.85 20.06
CA GLY A 9 -16.73 2.60 19.46
C GLY A 9 -17.94 2.80 18.53
N VAL A 10 -18.91 3.63 18.93
CA VAL A 10 -20.08 3.95 18.09
C VAL A 10 -19.67 4.80 16.89
N ALA A 11 -18.84 5.82 17.08
CA ALA A 11 -18.32 6.64 15.98
C ALA A 11 -17.50 5.79 14.99
N PHE A 12 -16.74 4.82 15.50
CA PHE A 12 -16.02 3.85 14.69
C PHE A 12 -16.95 2.95 13.87
N LEU A 13 -18.02 2.41 14.49
CA LEU A 13 -19.00 1.59 13.78
C LEU A 13 -19.77 2.38 12.73
N VAL A 14 -20.08 3.66 12.99
CA VAL A 14 -20.72 4.57 12.03
C VAL A 14 -19.76 4.90 10.88
N TYR A 15 -18.47 5.12 11.16
CA TYR A 15 -17.48 5.42 10.14
C TYR A 15 -17.17 4.19 9.26
N VAL A 16 -16.93 3.02 9.87
CA VAL A 16 -16.72 1.75 9.15
C VAL A 16 -17.97 1.34 8.40
N GLY A 17 -19.14 1.46 9.01
CA GLY A 17 -20.43 1.23 8.36
C GLY A 17 -20.62 2.17 7.17
N GLY A 18 -20.34 3.46 7.34
CA GLY A 18 -20.43 4.47 6.28
C GLY A 18 -19.48 4.19 5.12
N ILE A 19 -18.23 3.82 5.39
CA ILE A 19 -17.26 3.43 4.35
C ILE A 19 -17.69 2.13 3.67
N ALA A 20 -18.03 1.10 4.44
CA ALA A 20 -18.45 -0.19 3.89
C ALA A 20 -19.70 -0.03 3.01
N VAL A 21 -20.66 0.81 3.42
CA VAL A 21 -21.85 1.15 2.64
C VAL A 21 -21.48 1.93 1.38
N SER A 22 -20.61 2.94 1.49
CA SER A 22 -20.16 3.74 0.34
C SER A 22 -19.43 2.89 -0.70
N VAL A 23 -18.56 1.99 -0.25
CA VAL A 23 -17.85 1.05 -1.11
C VAL A 23 -18.79 -0.02 -1.68
N PHE A 24 -19.75 -0.52 -0.89
CA PHE A 24 -20.77 -1.44 -1.39
C PHE A 24 -21.61 -0.79 -2.49
N PHE A 25 -22.01 0.47 -2.32
CA PHE A 25 -22.75 1.21 -3.36
C PHE A 25 -21.88 1.54 -4.57
N ALA A 26 -20.60 1.89 -4.38
CA ALA A 26 -19.66 2.11 -5.48
C ALA A 26 -19.41 0.81 -6.27
N TRP A 27 -19.20 -0.30 -5.58
CA TRP A 27 -19.03 -1.63 -6.18
C TRP A 27 -20.29 -2.08 -6.92
N ARG A 28 -21.46 -1.94 -6.30
CA ARG A 28 -22.75 -2.25 -6.95
C ARG A 28 -23.01 -1.33 -8.14
N GLY A 29 -22.65 -0.06 -8.05
CA GLY A 29 -22.69 0.89 -9.15
C GLY A 29 -21.83 0.42 -10.31
N ALA A 30 -20.58 0.07 -10.05
CA ALA A 30 -19.63 -0.46 -11.03
C ALA A 30 -20.12 -1.77 -11.67
N LEU A 31 -20.68 -2.70 -10.90
CA LEU A 31 -21.28 -3.93 -11.42
C LEU A 31 -22.48 -3.66 -12.34
N LYS A 32 -23.31 -2.68 -12.00
CA LYS A 32 -24.45 -2.27 -12.85
C LYS A 32 -23.99 -1.62 -14.14
N THR A 33 -22.96 -0.77 -14.12
CA THR A 33 -22.40 -0.19 -15.35
C THR A 33 -21.76 -1.28 -16.21
N MET A 34 -20.93 -2.16 -15.62
CA MET A 34 -20.35 -3.30 -16.33
C MET A 34 -21.42 -4.19 -16.97
N ALA A 35 -22.52 -4.47 -16.27
CA ALA A 35 -23.64 -5.25 -16.80
C ALA A 35 -24.44 -4.50 -17.88
N ALA A 36 -24.54 -3.17 -17.80
CA ALA A 36 -25.29 -2.36 -18.77
C ALA A 36 -24.51 -2.11 -20.07
N THR A 37 -23.18 -2.15 -20.01
CA THR A 37 -22.32 -1.86 -21.16
C THR A 37 -21.65 -3.11 -21.74
N ASP A 38 -22.08 -4.31 -21.36
CA ASP A 38 -21.42 -5.58 -21.77
C ASP A 38 -19.90 -5.54 -21.48
N CYS A 39 -19.52 -5.01 -20.31
CA CYS A 39 -18.15 -4.77 -19.88
C CYS A 39 -17.33 -3.79 -20.76
N ALA A 40 -17.94 -3.12 -21.75
CA ALA A 40 -17.26 -2.19 -22.64
C ALA A 40 -16.90 -0.83 -21.99
N ASP A 41 -17.71 -0.36 -21.03
CA ASP A 41 -17.49 0.92 -20.35
C ASP A 41 -17.43 0.70 -18.83
N ARG A 42 -16.22 0.76 -18.27
CA ARG A 42 -16.02 0.75 -16.84
C ARG A 42 -16.42 2.16 -16.37
N GLY A 43 -17.50 2.29 -15.58
CA GLY A 43 -18.08 3.60 -15.19
C GLY A 43 -17.11 4.54 -14.46
N TRP A 44 -17.56 5.70 -13.95
CA TRP A 44 -16.69 6.75 -13.38
C TRP A 44 -15.70 6.34 -12.27
N PHE A 45 -15.92 5.19 -11.62
CA PHE A 45 -14.99 4.60 -10.65
C PHE A 45 -14.02 3.59 -11.25
N ALA A 46 -13.94 3.48 -12.58
CA ALA A 46 -13.06 2.55 -13.28
C ALA A 46 -11.62 2.70 -12.87
N PHE A 47 -11.15 3.93 -12.64
CA PHE A 47 -9.79 4.19 -12.17
C PHE A 47 -9.42 3.44 -10.86
N LEU A 48 -10.39 3.19 -9.97
CA LEU A 48 -10.17 2.41 -8.73
C LEU A 48 -9.95 0.92 -8.99
N PHE A 49 -10.27 0.44 -10.18
CA PHE A 49 -10.28 -0.97 -10.54
C PHE A 49 -9.39 -1.29 -11.74
N GLU A 50 -9.13 -0.30 -12.60
CA GLU A 50 -8.29 -0.40 -13.80
C GLU A 50 -6.82 -0.61 -13.46
N ASP A 51 -6.36 -0.07 -12.34
CA ASP A 51 -4.99 -0.29 -11.87
C ASP A 51 -4.80 -1.71 -11.31
N PHE A 52 -5.90 -2.43 -11.02
CA PHE A 52 -5.88 -3.78 -10.46
C PHE A 52 -6.11 -4.84 -11.54
N ARG A 53 -5.52 -6.02 -11.33
CA ARG A 53 -5.79 -7.20 -12.15
C ARG A 53 -7.23 -7.64 -11.94
N THR A 54 -7.87 -8.17 -12.98
CA THR A 54 -9.28 -8.61 -12.95
C THR A 54 -9.58 -9.60 -11.82
N GLY A 55 -8.63 -10.47 -11.45
CA GLY A 55 -8.76 -11.41 -10.33
C GLY A 55 -8.56 -10.80 -8.93
N CYS A 56 -8.17 -9.52 -8.84
CA CYS A 56 -7.80 -8.83 -7.60
C CYS A 56 -8.72 -7.64 -7.28
N MET A 57 -9.95 -7.61 -7.81
CA MET A 57 -10.94 -6.55 -7.57
C MET A 57 -11.27 -6.29 -6.09
N ARG A 58 -10.95 -7.24 -5.20
CA ARG A 58 -11.07 -7.10 -3.73
C ARG A 58 -9.97 -6.23 -3.09
N TRP A 59 -8.90 -5.92 -3.82
CA TRP A 59 -7.72 -5.27 -3.24
C TRP A 59 -7.95 -3.81 -2.77
N PRO A 60 -8.75 -2.99 -3.47
CA PRO A 60 -9.17 -1.68 -2.95
C PRO A 60 -9.80 -1.75 -1.55
N LEU A 61 -10.63 -2.77 -1.29
CA LEU A 61 -11.23 -2.98 0.04
C LEU A 61 -10.17 -3.31 1.10
N LEU A 62 -9.18 -4.11 0.75
CA LEU A 62 -8.07 -4.47 1.66
C LEU A 62 -7.18 -3.27 1.97
N LEU A 63 -6.92 -2.40 0.97
CA LEU A 63 -6.22 -1.13 1.18
C LEU A 63 -6.98 -0.23 2.17
N MET A 64 -8.29 -0.03 1.98
CA MET A 64 -9.09 0.78 2.90
C MET A 64 -9.17 0.17 4.29
N ALA A 65 -9.30 -1.15 4.40
CA ALA A 65 -9.33 -1.85 5.68
C ALA A 65 -8.01 -1.67 6.44
N LYS A 66 -6.87 -1.76 5.75
CA LYS A 66 -5.53 -1.50 6.32
C LYS A 66 -5.44 -0.08 6.90
N GLU A 67 -5.74 0.94 6.11
CA GLU A 67 -5.67 2.35 6.56
C GLU A 67 -6.57 2.60 7.77
N THR A 68 -7.79 2.06 7.73
CA THR A 68 -8.73 2.16 8.84
C THR A 68 -8.19 1.48 10.10
N THR A 69 -7.51 0.35 9.96
CA THR A 69 -6.92 -0.38 11.08
C THR A 69 -5.78 0.41 11.74
N PHE A 70 -4.96 1.12 10.96
CA PHE A 70 -3.92 1.99 11.53
C PHE A 70 -4.51 3.13 12.35
N VAL A 71 -5.55 3.78 11.84
CA VAL A 71 -6.27 4.84 12.58
C VAL A 71 -6.87 4.30 13.87
N LEU A 72 -7.49 3.13 13.82
CA LEU A 72 -8.07 2.45 14.98
C LEU A 72 -7.09 2.18 16.10
N ILE A 73 -5.90 1.68 15.77
CA ILE A 73 -4.84 1.41 16.75
C ILE A 73 -4.50 2.69 17.51
N GLY A 74 -4.41 3.82 16.79
CA GLY A 74 -4.22 5.14 17.38
C GLY A 74 -5.30 5.51 18.39
N VAL A 75 -6.57 5.29 18.03
CA VAL A 75 -7.74 5.67 18.84
C VAL A 75 -7.97 4.76 20.04
N VAL A 76 -7.78 3.44 19.88
CA VAL A 76 -8.10 2.43 20.90
C VAL A 76 -7.03 2.34 21.99
N LEU A 77 -5.77 2.64 21.66
CA LEU A 77 -4.63 2.51 22.57
C LEU A 77 -3.99 3.86 22.92
N PRO A 78 -4.75 4.88 23.35
CA PRO A 78 -4.20 6.22 23.56
C PRO A 78 -3.10 6.17 24.63
N GLY A 79 -1.95 6.76 24.30
CA GLY A 79 -0.78 6.82 25.19
C GLY A 79 0.07 5.55 25.25
N GLN A 80 -0.31 4.45 24.59
CA GLN A 80 0.50 3.22 24.54
C GLN A 80 1.33 3.14 23.25
N GLY A 81 2.25 4.09 23.04
CA GLY A 81 2.97 4.24 21.77
C GLY A 81 3.73 2.98 21.32
N ALA A 82 4.35 2.24 22.25
CA ALA A 82 5.07 1.01 21.92
C ALA A 82 4.15 -0.08 21.33
N VAL A 83 3.00 -0.30 21.97
CA VAL A 83 2.01 -1.29 21.55
C VAL A 83 1.39 -0.88 20.22
N GLN A 84 1.11 0.41 20.05
CA GLN A 84 0.61 0.96 18.78
C GLN A 84 1.58 0.69 17.62
N LEU A 85 2.87 0.97 17.82
CA LEU A 85 3.90 0.75 16.80
C LEU A 85 4.05 -0.75 16.46
N LEU A 86 4.06 -1.63 17.46
CA LEU A 86 4.19 -3.08 17.25
C LEU A 86 2.98 -3.67 16.51
N LEU A 87 1.75 -3.28 16.88
CA LEU A 87 0.54 -3.73 16.18
C LEU A 87 0.48 -3.21 14.75
N THR A 88 0.84 -1.94 14.54
CA THR A 88 0.94 -1.33 13.21
C THR A 88 1.95 -2.08 12.35
N ALA A 89 3.13 -2.39 12.89
CA ALA A 89 4.15 -3.18 12.20
C ALA A 89 3.66 -4.58 11.84
N ALA A 90 2.96 -5.28 12.74
CA ALA A 90 2.44 -6.63 12.49
C ALA A 90 1.40 -6.64 11.36
N ILE A 91 0.46 -5.69 11.36
CA ILE A 91 -0.57 -5.56 10.31
C ILE A 91 0.07 -5.15 8.98
N ALA A 92 1.00 -4.18 9.00
CA ALA A 92 1.75 -3.77 7.82
C ALA A 92 2.54 -4.95 7.22
N LEU A 93 3.14 -5.81 8.06
CA LEU A 93 3.86 -7.00 7.60
C LEU A 93 2.94 -8.05 6.97
N ILE A 94 1.77 -8.32 7.57
CA ILE A 94 0.77 -9.21 6.98
C ILE A 94 0.33 -8.68 5.61
N PHE A 95 0.05 -7.37 5.53
CA PHE A 95 -0.34 -6.72 4.29
C PHE A 95 0.79 -6.78 3.24
N LEU A 96 2.03 -6.53 3.63
CA LEU A 96 3.22 -6.63 2.78
C LEU A 96 3.38 -8.04 2.19
N VAL A 97 3.25 -9.08 3.01
CA VAL A 97 3.35 -10.48 2.54
C VAL A 97 2.25 -10.78 1.53
N ARG A 98 1.01 -10.36 1.80
CA ARG A 98 -0.13 -10.57 0.89
C ARG A 98 0.01 -9.78 -0.41
N LEU A 99 0.51 -8.56 -0.32
CA LEU A 99 0.77 -7.71 -1.48
C LEU A 99 1.84 -8.33 -2.38
N ALA A 100 2.93 -8.81 -1.79
CA ALA A 100 4.01 -9.47 -2.52
C ALA A 100 3.55 -10.80 -3.16
N SER A 101 2.68 -11.57 -2.48
CA SER A 101 2.16 -12.83 -3.02
C SER A 101 1.16 -12.62 -4.15
N ASP A 102 0.19 -11.72 -3.95
CA ASP A 102 -0.95 -11.59 -4.87
C ASP A 102 -0.59 -10.69 -6.07
N SER A 103 0.40 -9.78 -5.91
CA SER A 103 0.83 -8.82 -6.95
C SER A 103 -0.37 -8.19 -7.68
N PRO A 104 -1.22 -7.45 -6.96
CA PRO A 104 -2.59 -7.15 -7.37
C PRO A 104 -2.67 -6.08 -8.47
N TYR A 105 -1.62 -5.29 -8.66
CA TYR A 105 -1.58 -4.26 -9.68
C TYR A 105 -1.25 -4.82 -11.07
N GLN A 106 -1.78 -4.19 -12.11
CA GLN A 106 -1.44 -4.50 -13.49
C GLN A 106 0.01 -4.12 -13.77
N ASP A 107 0.39 -2.89 -13.39
CA ASP A 107 1.78 -2.45 -13.44
C ASP A 107 2.57 -3.01 -12.24
N LYS A 108 3.62 -3.78 -12.54
CA LYS A 108 4.53 -4.33 -11.52
C LYS A 108 5.23 -3.22 -10.73
N SER A 109 5.46 -2.06 -11.32
CA SER A 109 6.10 -0.93 -10.65
C SER A 109 5.22 -0.37 -9.52
N ASN A 110 3.89 -0.34 -9.68
CA ASN A 110 2.94 0.01 -8.61
C ASN A 110 2.98 -1.01 -7.47
N THR A 111 3.07 -2.31 -7.79
CA THR A 111 3.28 -3.35 -6.77
C THR A 111 4.59 -3.14 -6.03
N SER A 112 5.69 -2.90 -6.73
CA SER A 112 7.00 -2.64 -6.10
C SER A 112 7.00 -1.40 -5.21
N MET A 113 6.31 -0.33 -5.62
CA MET A 113 6.17 0.89 -4.84
C MET A 113 5.42 0.63 -3.54
N GLU A 114 4.30 -0.08 -3.61
CA GLU A 114 3.49 -0.38 -2.44
C GLU A 114 4.21 -1.36 -1.49
N VAL A 115 4.96 -2.34 -2.03
CA VAL A 115 5.83 -3.24 -1.25
C VAL A 115 6.90 -2.44 -0.51
N TRP A 116 7.53 -1.48 -1.19
CA TRP A 116 8.55 -0.64 -0.56
C TRP A 116 7.97 0.26 0.54
N ASN A 117 6.81 0.88 0.28
CA ASN A 117 6.11 1.70 1.26
C ASN A 117 5.74 0.90 2.51
N MET A 118 5.16 -0.28 2.34
CA MET A 118 4.76 -1.11 3.48
C MET A 118 5.97 -1.69 4.23
N GLY A 119 7.02 -2.10 3.52
CA GLY A 119 8.29 -2.49 4.14
C GLY A 119 8.93 -1.36 4.95
N SER A 120 8.85 -0.13 4.43
CA SER A 120 9.31 1.07 5.13
C SER A 120 8.53 1.34 6.41
N VAL A 121 7.20 1.24 6.37
CA VAL A 121 6.34 1.37 7.57
C VAL A 121 6.72 0.34 8.62
N VAL A 122 6.88 -0.93 8.24
CA VAL A 122 7.30 -1.99 9.15
C VAL A 122 8.64 -1.65 9.82
N LEU A 123 9.62 -1.23 9.03
CA LEU A 123 10.97 -0.94 9.52
C LEU A 123 10.99 0.29 10.44
N ILE A 124 10.27 1.36 10.07
CA ILE A 124 10.12 2.56 10.90
C ILE A 124 9.42 2.22 12.22
N CYS A 125 8.34 1.44 12.20
CA CYS A 125 7.61 1.06 13.39
C CYS A 125 8.46 0.20 14.34
N PHE A 126 9.17 -0.81 13.83
CA PHE A 126 10.06 -1.62 14.66
C PHE A 126 11.26 -0.83 15.19
N TYR A 127 11.86 0.01 14.37
CA TYR A 127 12.97 0.87 14.80
C TYR A 127 12.50 1.84 15.89
N SER A 128 11.37 2.51 15.69
CA SER A 128 10.77 3.42 16.67
C SER A 128 10.46 2.71 17.99
N ALA A 129 9.88 1.51 17.91
CA ALA A 129 9.51 0.72 19.08
C ALA A 129 10.75 0.26 19.86
N GLY A 130 11.76 -0.26 19.16
CA GLY A 130 13.00 -0.77 19.76
C GLY A 130 13.91 0.32 20.32
N MET A 131 13.89 1.52 19.73
CA MET A 131 14.73 2.64 20.15
C MET A 131 14.09 3.54 21.21
N GLY A 132 12.83 3.28 21.57
CA GLY A 132 12.14 3.99 22.63
C GLY A 132 11.54 5.32 22.19
N TYR A 133 11.34 5.56 20.89
CA TYR A 133 10.74 6.79 20.36
C TYR A 133 9.22 6.91 20.59
N GLN A 134 8.68 6.12 21.50
CA GLN A 134 7.26 6.14 21.85
C GLN A 134 6.97 7.08 23.00
N SER A 135 5.90 7.86 22.87
CA SER A 135 5.26 8.52 24.00
C SER A 135 4.76 7.45 24.98
N THR A 136 5.18 7.55 26.23
CA THR A 136 4.68 6.73 27.35
C THR A 136 3.73 7.59 28.19
N PRO A 137 2.67 7.02 28.81
CA PRO A 137 1.74 7.82 29.61
C PRO A 137 2.49 8.57 30.71
N GLY A 138 2.36 9.89 30.76
CA GLY A 138 3.03 10.76 31.73
C GLY A 138 4.36 11.37 31.28
N VAL A 139 4.86 11.01 30.09
CA VAL A 139 6.03 11.65 29.46
C VAL A 139 5.54 12.55 28.33
N GLY A 140 5.72 13.87 28.49
CA GLY A 140 5.24 14.86 27.52
C GLY A 140 6.13 14.95 26.28
N ASN A 141 7.41 14.61 26.43
CA ASN A 141 8.38 14.66 25.35
C ASN A 141 9.37 13.48 25.42
N VAL A 142 9.62 12.82 24.29
CA VAL A 142 10.57 11.69 24.18
C VAL A 142 11.99 12.10 24.62
N LEU A 143 12.33 13.38 24.52
CA LEU A 143 13.60 13.95 24.97
C LEU A 143 13.82 13.86 26.48
N GLU A 144 12.75 13.81 27.27
CA GLU A 144 12.81 13.68 28.74
C GLU A 144 13.31 12.29 29.18
N LEU A 145 13.38 11.33 28.25
CA LEU A 145 13.93 9.98 28.48
C LEU A 145 15.47 9.95 28.39
N PHE A 146 16.12 11.04 27.99
CA PHE A 146 17.57 11.11 27.79
C PHE A 146 18.21 12.09 28.78
N THR A 147 19.36 11.70 29.32
CA THR A 147 20.06 12.38 30.42
C THR A 147 20.46 13.82 30.10
N ASP A 148 20.75 14.11 28.83
CA ASP A 148 21.12 15.46 28.33
C ASP A 148 20.22 15.89 27.15
N GLY A 149 19.00 15.32 27.07
CA GLY A 149 18.04 15.62 26.00
C GLY A 149 18.62 15.46 24.59
N ASP A 150 18.58 16.54 23.81
CA ASP A 150 19.06 16.60 22.40
C ASP A 150 20.59 16.45 22.26
N ASN A 151 21.35 16.72 23.33
CA ASN A 151 22.80 16.65 23.33
C ASN A 151 23.32 15.27 23.70
N ASP A 152 22.46 14.38 24.20
CA ASP A 152 22.83 13.02 24.57
C ASP A 152 23.36 12.27 23.33
N PRO A 153 24.61 11.76 23.36
CA PRO A 153 25.21 11.07 22.22
C PRO A 153 24.42 9.82 21.82
N ILE A 154 23.73 9.19 22.78
CA ILE A 154 22.85 8.05 22.50
C ILE A 154 21.67 8.55 21.68
N TYR A 155 20.95 9.58 22.14
CA TYR A 155 19.82 10.16 21.40
C TYR A 155 20.21 10.52 19.96
N ARG A 156 21.33 11.24 19.79
CA ARG A 156 21.83 11.63 18.46
C ARG A 156 22.11 10.44 17.55
N ALA A 157 22.76 9.39 18.07
CA ALA A 157 23.02 8.18 17.29
C ALA A 157 21.72 7.49 16.86
N ARG A 158 20.74 7.38 17.77
CA ARG A 158 19.41 6.84 17.45
C ARG A 158 18.68 7.71 16.42
N ALA A 159 18.83 9.03 16.49
CA ALA A 159 18.11 9.97 15.62
C ALA A 159 18.67 9.93 14.20
N ILE A 160 19.99 9.88 14.06
CA ILE A 160 20.67 9.68 12.79
C ILE A 160 20.22 8.37 12.13
N GLY A 161 20.11 7.29 12.89
CA GLY A 161 19.60 6.02 12.37
C GLY A 161 18.17 6.12 11.86
N MET A 162 17.28 6.79 12.60
CA MET A 162 15.90 7.04 12.17
C MET A 162 15.82 7.88 10.90
N VAL A 163 16.61 8.96 10.80
CA VAL A 163 16.70 9.79 9.60
C VAL A 163 17.19 8.98 8.41
N THR A 164 18.20 8.11 8.62
CA THR A 164 18.74 7.24 7.57
C THR A 164 17.66 6.29 7.04
N VAL A 165 16.89 5.66 7.93
CA VAL A 165 15.72 4.85 7.57
C VAL A 165 14.74 5.66 6.74
N GLN A 166 14.38 6.87 7.19
CA GLN A 166 13.41 7.72 6.50
C GLN A 166 13.87 8.10 5.09
N VAL A 167 15.16 8.42 4.92
CA VAL A 167 15.75 8.72 3.61
C VAL A 167 15.63 7.51 2.67
N ILE A 168 15.95 6.30 3.15
CA ILE A 168 15.79 5.07 2.37
C ILE A 168 14.32 4.83 1.99
N SER A 169 13.40 5.09 2.93
CA SER A 169 11.96 4.95 2.70
C SER A 169 11.43 5.87 1.60
N ILE A 170 11.93 7.11 1.51
CA ILE A 170 11.53 8.06 0.47
C ILE A 170 12.23 7.74 -0.86
N PHE A 171 13.48 7.27 -0.82
CA PHE A 171 14.28 7.02 -2.01
C PHE A 171 13.65 5.99 -2.94
N GLY A 172 13.17 4.86 -2.41
CA GLY A 172 12.56 3.79 -3.21
C GLY A 172 11.39 4.26 -4.09
N PRO A 173 10.29 4.77 -3.50
CA PRO A 173 9.16 5.27 -4.27
C PRO A 173 9.55 6.38 -5.24
N SER A 174 10.45 7.28 -4.83
CA SER A 174 10.96 8.35 -5.70
C SER A 174 11.65 7.79 -6.95
N THR A 175 12.49 6.76 -6.82
CA THR A 175 13.13 6.11 -7.97
C THR A 175 12.12 5.41 -8.88
N ILE A 176 11.07 4.82 -8.32
CA ILE A 176 10.00 4.16 -9.09
C ILE A 176 9.16 5.19 -9.84
N ILE A 177 8.81 6.31 -9.20
CA ILE A 177 8.10 7.42 -9.85
C ILE A 177 8.94 8.00 -11.00
N VAL A 178 10.23 8.25 -10.77
CA VAL A 178 11.14 8.70 -11.84
C VAL A 178 11.17 7.70 -12.99
N TYR A 179 11.25 6.40 -12.69
CA TYR A 179 11.17 5.34 -13.70
C TYR A 179 9.85 5.39 -14.48
N GLN A 180 8.71 5.48 -13.80
CA GLN A 180 7.38 5.57 -14.43
C GLN A 180 7.27 6.80 -15.34
N VAL A 181 7.73 7.96 -14.87
CA VAL A 181 7.76 9.21 -15.65
C VAL A 181 8.65 9.05 -16.90
N LEU A 182 9.84 8.47 -16.75
CA LEU A 182 10.75 8.21 -17.88
C LEU A 182 10.14 7.23 -18.90
N CYS A 183 9.35 6.26 -18.45
CA CYS A 183 8.67 5.29 -19.30
C CYS A 183 7.37 5.83 -19.92
N ALA A 184 6.73 6.83 -19.31
CA ALA A 184 5.49 7.41 -19.81
C ALA A 184 5.66 8.20 -21.11
N PHE A 185 6.80 8.88 -21.31
CA PHE A 185 7.05 9.65 -22.53
C PHE A 185 7.91 8.88 -23.54
N LYS A 186 7.44 8.82 -24.80
CA LYS A 186 8.13 8.19 -25.94
C LYS A 186 9.53 8.76 -26.19
N PHE A 187 9.79 10.00 -25.77
CA PHE A 187 11.09 10.65 -25.91
C PHE A 187 12.08 10.20 -24.82
N THR A 188 11.64 10.13 -23.57
CA THR A 188 12.47 9.80 -22.40
C THR A 188 12.72 8.32 -22.22
N ILE A 189 11.86 7.44 -22.76
CA ILE A 189 12.05 5.98 -22.69
C ILE A 189 13.35 5.54 -23.40
N LYS A 190 13.87 6.37 -24.33
CA LYS A 190 15.16 6.16 -24.99
C LYS A 190 16.32 6.18 -24.00
N CYS A 191 16.21 6.93 -22.90
CA CYS A 191 17.19 7.03 -21.82
C CYS A 191 17.14 5.82 -20.87
N VAL A 192 16.06 5.03 -20.87
CA VAL A 192 15.93 3.82 -20.06
C VAL A 192 16.65 2.65 -20.75
N PRO A 193 17.53 1.89 -20.07
CA PRO A 193 18.17 0.71 -20.63
C PRO A 193 17.15 -0.29 -21.17
N ARG A 194 17.41 -0.90 -22.33
CA ARG A 194 16.46 -1.81 -23.00
C ARG A 194 15.93 -2.94 -22.11
N ARG A 195 16.74 -3.45 -21.17
CA ARG A 195 16.38 -4.52 -20.23
C ARG A 195 15.38 -4.11 -19.15
N LEU A 196 15.29 -2.81 -18.85
CA LEU A 196 14.43 -2.26 -17.80
C LEU A 196 13.16 -1.63 -18.36
N ARG A 197 12.99 -1.58 -19.68
CA ARG A 197 11.78 -1.02 -20.29
C ARG A 197 10.59 -1.94 -20.02
N PRO A 198 9.39 -1.39 -19.81
CA PRO A 198 8.19 -2.22 -19.78
C PRO A 198 8.06 -2.94 -21.14
N PRO A 199 7.64 -4.22 -21.14
CA PRO A 199 7.43 -4.97 -22.38
C PRO A 199 6.39 -4.26 -23.24
N THR A 200 6.64 -4.17 -24.54
CA THR A 200 5.64 -3.59 -25.45
C THR A 200 4.42 -4.49 -25.54
N GLN A 201 3.27 -3.94 -25.96
CA GLN A 201 2.06 -4.74 -26.18
C GLN A 201 2.36 -5.93 -27.10
N GLU A 202 3.04 -5.69 -28.22
CA GLU A 202 3.48 -6.75 -29.17
C GLU A 202 4.34 -7.84 -28.52
N GLN A 203 5.35 -7.46 -27.72
CA GLN A 203 6.19 -8.43 -27.00
C GLN A 203 5.40 -9.24 -25.97
N THR A 204 4.39 -8.63 -25.37
CA THR A 204 3.51 -9.31 -24.41
C THR A 204 2.61 -10.30 -25.15
N THR A 205 2.06 -9.92 -26.31
CA THR A 205 1.24 -10.81 -27.16
C THR A 205 2.06 -11.99 -27.68
N GLU A 206 3.26 -11.75 -28.21
CA GLU A 206 4.18 -12.81 -28.66
C GLU A 206 4.54 -13.79 -27.54
N TRP A 207 4.78 -13.27 -26.32
CA TRP A 207 5.12 -14.13 -25.18
C TRP A 207 3.95 -14.99 -24.73
N ILE A 208 2.72 -14.44 -24.73
CA ILE A 208 1.50 -15.19 -24.40
C ILE A 208 1.19 -16.21 -25.51
N GLU A 209 1.35 -15.87 -26.79
CA GLU A 209 1.19 -16.80 -27.92
C GLU A 209 2.18 -17.97 -27.84
N HIS A 210 3.45 -17.67 -27.58
CA HIS A 210 4.48 -18.69 -27.39
C HIS A 210 4.15 -19.59 -26.19
N PHE A 211 3.72 -19.01 -25.07
CA PHE A 211 3.37 -19.76 -23.85
C PHE A 211 2.12 -20.63 -24.03
N THR A 212 1.07 -20.12 -24.68
CA THR A 212 -0.18 -20.86 -24.95
C THR A 212 0.03 -21.98 -25.97
N THR A 213 0.91 -21.77 -26.95
CA THR A 213 1.32 -22.82 -27.90
C THR A 213 2.17 -23.89 -27.20
N SER A 214 3.06 -23.50 -26.28
CA SER A 214 3.86 -24.42 -25.47
C SER A 214 3.00 -25.32 -24.56
N LEU A 215 1.86 -24.81 -24.11
CA LEU A 215 0.91 -25.53 -23.26
C LEU A 215 -0.15 -26.33 -24.06
N GLY A 216 -0.15 -26.25 -25.40
CA GLY A 216 -1.12 -26.94 -26.25
C GLY A 216 -2.53 -26.37 -26.18
N VAL A 217 -2.71 -25.12 -25.75
CA VAL A 217 -4.02 -24.44 -25.65
C VAL A 217 -4.00 -23.14 -26.46
N PRO A 218 -3.90 -23.21 -27.80
CA PRO A 218 -3.75 -22.02 -28.65
C PRO A 218 -4.95 -21.06 -28.58
N ASP A 219 -6.16 -21.57 -28.28
CA ASP A 219 -7.39 -20.76 -28.22
C ASP A 219 -7.58 -19.99 -26.90
N LEU A 220 -6.68 -20.14 -25.93
CA LEU A 220 -6.78 -19.43 -24.64
C LEU A 220 -6.67 -17.91 -24.81
N LEU A 221 -5.89 -17.45 -25.79
CA LEU A 221 -5.71 -16.03 -26.10
C LEU A 221 -7.03 -15.39 -26.56
N THR A 222 -7.77 -16.08 -27.42
CA THR A 222 -9.06 -15.66 -27.96
C THR A 222 -10.16 -15.60 -26.89
N ALA A 223 -10.04 -16.43 -25.85
CA ALA A 223 -10.95 -16.47 -24.71
C ALA A 223 -10.62 -15.44 -23.61
N ILE A 224 -9.38 -14.94 -23.54
CA ILE A 224 -8.95 -13.91 -22.57
C ILE A 224 -9.12 -12.49 -23.13
N ILE A 225 -9.05 -12.33 -24.45
CA ILE A 225 -9.14 -11.02 -25.14
C ILE A 225 -10.60 -10.64 -25.49
N LYS A 226 -11.53 -11.60 -25.54
CA LYS A 226 -12.98 -11.33 -25.58
C LYS A 226 -13.52 -11.06 -24.18
#